data_AF-A0A9E4LVQ5-F1
#
_entry.id   AF-A0A9E4LVQ5-F1
#
_cell.length_a   1.000
_cell.length_b   1.000
_cell.length_c   1.000
_cell.angle_alpha   90.00
_cell.angle_beta   90.00
_cell.angle_gamma   90.00
#
_symmetry.space_group_name_H-M   'P 1'
#
loop_
_entity.id
_entity.type
_entity.pdbx_description
1 polymer ?
#
loop_
_entity_poly.entity_id
_entity_poly.type
_entity_poly.pdbx_seq_one_letter_code
_entity_poly.pdbx_strand_id
1 'polypeptide(L)'
;TDRNNTRWRFSAIPLGGYVKMAGDVSAASAPGAGAEHIKGSFQSASLKAKAFIVAMGPIANFILGVAIFAAVFMGVGKVIIPTDIGEVMEGSAAETAGLRAGDKITAINGHGISDFGQIKT
;
A
#
# COMPACT_ATOMS: atom_id res chain seq x y z
N THR A 1 -2.71 10.80 -29.32
CA THR A 1 -3.53 9.59 -29.07
C THR A 1 -2.63 8.38 -29.32
N ASP A 2 -2.77 7.29 -28.58
CA ASP A 2 -1.91 6.11 -28.74
C ASP A 2 -2.35 5.20 -29.91
N ARG A 3 -1.66 4.06 -30.10
CA ARG A 3 -1.95 3.06 -31.13
C ARG A 3 -3.38 2.50 -31.08
N ASN A 4 -4.02 2.55 -29.91
CA ASN A 4 -5.38 2.06 -29.67
C ASN A 4 -6.41 3.20 -29.65
N ASN A 5 -6.04 4.39 -30.11
CA ASN A 5 -6.87 5.60 -30.04
C ASN A 5 -7.22 6.06 -28.61
N THR A 6 -6.39 5.72 -27.62
CA THR A 6 -6.53 6.22 -26.24
C THR A 6 -5.88 7.59 -26.09
N ARG A 7 -6.58 8.53 -25.45
CA ARG A 7 -6.05 9.84 -25.09
C ARG A 7 -5.60 9.85 -23.63
N TRP A 8 -4.30 10.03 -23.45
CA TRP A 8 -3.67 10.16 -22.14
C TRP A 8 -3.58 11.62 -21.72
N ARG A 9 -3.82 11.90 -20.44
CA ARG A 9 -3.66 13.22 -19.83
C ARG A 9 -3.07 13.07 -18.43
N PHE A 10 -2.10 13.91 -18.12
CA PHE A 10 -1.54 14.04 -16.78
C PHE A 10 -2.07 15.33 -16.16
N SER A 11 -2.56 15.24 -14.93
CA SER A 11 -3.01 16.39 -14.15
C SER A 11 -1.89 16.85 -13.24
N ALA A 12 -1.68 18.17 -13.14
CA ALA A 12 -0.69 18.74 -12.22
C ALA A 12 -1.07 18.51 -10.75
N ILE A 13 -2.37 18.43 -10.44
CA ILE A 13 -2.87 18.17 -9.10
C ILE A 13 -3.28 16.70 -8.99
N PRO A 14 -2.76 15.94 -8.03
CA PRO A 14 -3.04 14.51 -7.86
C PRO A 14 -4.36 14.27 -7.10
N LEU A 15 -5.45 14.95 -7.49
CA LEU A 15 -6.79 14.76 -6.91
C LEU A 15 -7.54 13.53 -7.48
N GLY A 16 -6.79 12.61 -8.11
CA GLY A 16 -7.31 11.39 -8.70
C GLY A 16 -7.18 11.32 -10.21
N GLY A 17 -7.56 10.17 -10.76
CA GLY A 17 -7.60 9.89 -12.20
C GLY A 17 -8.83 9.06 -12.55
N TYR A 18 -9.21 9.06 -13.82
CA TYR A 18 -10.32 8.26 -14.31
C TYR A 18 -10.02 7.74 -15.71
N VAL A 19 -10.74 6.68 -16.09
CA VAL A 19 -10.80 6.17 -17.45
C VAL A 19 -12.22 6.36 -17.93
N LYS A 20 -12.40 7.16 -18.98
CA LYS A 20 -13.70 7.29 -19.65
C LYS A 20 -13.69 6.35 -20.85
N MET A 21 -14.59 5.37 -20.86
CA MET A 21 -14.63 4.37 -21.92
C MET A 21 -15.32 4.93 -23.17
N ALA A 22 -15.03 4.31 -24.31
CA ALA A 22 -15.78 4.58 -25.53
C ALA A 22 -17.28 4.30 -25.30
N GLY A 23 -18.13 5.26 -25.65
CA GLY A 23 -19.57 5.20 -25.42
C GLY A 23 -20.05 5.75 -24.08
N ASP A 24 -19.15 6.13 -23.17
CA ASP A 24 -19.53 6.81 -21.92
C ASP A 24 -19.78 8.30 -22.16
N VAL A 25 -20.76 8.87 -21.46
CA VAL A 25 -21.04 10.32 -21.47
C VAL A 25 -20.30 11.05 -20.36
N SER A 26 -19.96 10.39 -19.26
CA SER A 26 -19.29 11.00 -18.09
C SER A 26 -18.09 10.16 -17.60
N ALA A 27 -17.31 10.74 -16.69
CA ALA A 27 -16.20 10.05 -16.02
C ALA A 27 -16.65 8.96 -15.03
N ALA A 28 -17.94 8.95 -14.65
CA ALA A 28 -18.54 7.94 -13.78
C ALA A 28 -19.01 6.69 -14.56
N SER A 29 -18.48 6.48 -15.77
CA SER A 29 -18.85 5.38 -16.66
C SER A 29 -20.35 5.29 -16.97
N ALA A 30 -21.03 6.45 -17.02
CA ALA A 30 -22.44 6.51 -17.41
C ALA A 30 -22.56 6.24 -18.92
N PRO A 31 -23.34 5.23 -19.36
CA PRO A 31 -23.49 4.93 -20.78
C PRO A 31 -24.28 6.02 -21.49
N GLY A 32 -23.85 6.39 -22.69
CA GLY A 32 -24.64 7.19 -23.62
C GLY A 32 -25.75 6.39 -24.31
N ALA A 33 -26.70 7.09 -24.92
CA ALA A 33 -27.69 6.45 -25.78
C ALA A 33 -26.99 5.73 -26.94
N GLY A 34 -27.35 4.46 -27.18
CA GLY A 34 -26.76 3.65 -28.25
C GLY A 34 -25.36 3.12 -27.96
N ALA A 35 -24.85 3.23 -26.72
CA ALA A 35 -23.50 2.79 -26.37
C ALA A 35 -23.23 1.31 -26.69
N GLU A 36 -24.26 0.45 -26.64
CA GLU A 36 -24.22 -0.95 -27.02
C GLU A 36 -23.89 -1.21 -28.49
N HIS A 37 -24.18 -0.24 -29.38
CA HIS A 37 -23.91 -0.33 -30.82
C HIS A 37 -22.52 0.22 -31.19
N ILE A 38 -21.84 0.90 -30.26
CA ILE A 38 -20.51 1.47 -30.49
C ILE A 38 -19.47 0.35 -30.40
N LYS A 39 -18.87 -0.01 -31.54
CA LYS A 39 -17.81 -1.02 -31.61
C LYS A 39 -16.64 -0.64 -30.70
N GLY A 40 -16.27 -1.54 -29.78
CA GLY A 40 -15.19 -1.32 -28.82
C GLY A 40 -15.61 -0.54 -27.58
N SER A 41 -16.90 -0.22 -27.42
CA SER A 41 -17.43 0.29 -26.15
C SER A 41 -17.44 -0.80 -25.09
N PHE A 42 -17.42 -0.39 -23.83
CA PHE A 42 -17.63 -1.31 -22.71
C PHE A 42 -18.96 -2.07 -22.86
N GLN A 43 -20.02 -1.40 -23.32
CA GLN A 43 -21.36 -1.99 -23.44
C GLN A 43 -21.44 -3.07 -24.53
N SER A 44 -20.71 -2.90 -25.63
CA SER A 44 -20.62 -3.88 -26.73
C SER A 44 -19.71 -5.08 -26.42
N ALA A 45 -18.92 -5.01 -25.34
CA ALA A 45 -17.96 -6.05 -24.98
C ALA A 45 -18.64 -7.33 -24.42
N SER A 46 -17.96 -8.46 -24.58
CA SER A 46 -18.40 -9.73 -23.99
C SER A 46 -18.41 -9.67 -22.46
N LEU A 47 -19.22 -10.52 -21.81
CA LEU A 47 -19.33 -10.55 -20.35
C LEU A 47 -17.97 -10.79 -19.66
N LYS A 48 -17.12 -11.65 -20.25
CA LYS A 48 -15.76 -11.91 -19.74
C LYS A 48 -14.89 -10.65 -19.77
N ALA A 49 -14.94 -9.91 -20.88
CA ALA A 49 -14.19 -8.66 -21.00
C ALA A 49 -14.71 -7.60 -20.02
N LYS A 50 -16.03 -7.47 -19.87
CA LYS A 50 -16.64 -6.57 -18.87
C LYS A 50 -16.19 -6.91 -17.45
N ALA A 51 -16.25 -8.19 -17.07
CA ALA A 51 -15.82 -8.65 -15.75
C ALA A 51 -14.34 -8.34 -15.50
N PHE A 52 -13.48 -8.59 -16.49
CA PHE A 52 -12.05 -8.28 -16.39
C PHE A 52 -11.81 -6.78 -16.21
N ILE A 53 -12.44 -5.93 -17.04
CA ILE A 53 -12.32 -4.47 -16.95
C ILE A 53 -12.75 -3.96 -15.57
N VAL A 54 -13.87 -4.45 -15.02
CA VAL A 54 -14.35 -4.04 -13.70
C VAL A 54 -13.40 -4.50 -12.59
N ALA A 55 -12.85 -5.71 -12.69
CA ALA A 55 -11.90 -6.25 -11.71
C ALA A 55 -10.57 -5.48 -11.68
N MET A 56 -10.15 -4.89 -12.81
CA MET A 56 -8.92 -4.10 -12.87
C MET A 56 -8.94 -2.88 -11.94
N GLY A 57 -10.11 -2.34 -11.60
CA GLY A 57 -10.23 -1.23 -10.64
C GLY A 57 -9.70 -1.59 -9.25
N PRO A 58 -10.31 -2.58 -8.54
CA PRO A 58 -9.80 -3.07 -7.26
C PRO A 58 -8.35 -3.56 -7.30
N ILE A 59 -7.95 -4.25 -8.39
CA ILE A 59 -6.57 -4.74 -8.56
C ILE A 59 -5.59 -3.57 -8.62
N ALA A 60 -5.90 -2.52 -9.40
CA ALA A 60 -5.04 -1.33 -9.48
C ALA A 60 -4.90 -0.63 -8.13
N ASN A 61 -5.97 -0.55 -7.33
CA ASN A 61 -5.90 0.00 -5.97
C ASN A 61 -5.02 -0.84 -5.05
N PHE A 62 -5.13 -2.17 -5.13
CA PHE A 62 -4.28 -3.06 -4.35
C PHE A 62 -2.81 -2.93 -4.73
N ILE A 63 -2.49 -2.92 -6.03
CA ILE A 63 -1.13 -2.72 -6.53
C ILE A 63 -0.60 -1.35 -6.10
N LEU A 64 -1.39 -0.29 -6.24
CA LEU A 64 -1.01 1.05 -5.82
C LEU A 64 -0.73 1.10 -4.31
N GLY A 65 -1.56 0.47 -3.49
CA GLY A 65 -1.35 0.34 -2.05
C GLY A 65 -0.02 -0.35 -1.74
N VAL A 66 0.23 -1.51 -2.34
CA VAL A 66 1.52 -2.23 -2.20
C VAL A 66 2.69 -1.35 -2.60
N ALA A 67 2.59 -0.64 -3.74
CA ALA A 67 3.65 0.25 -4.22
C ALA A 67 3.90 1.42 -3.27
N ILE A 68 2.86 2.06 -2.74
CA ILE A 68 2.97 3.15 -1.76
C ILE A 68 3.63 2.64 -0.48
N PHE A 69 3.13 1.53 0.10
CA PHE A 69 3.73 0.96 1.31
C PHE A 69 5.18 0.54 1.06
N ALA A 70 5.48 -0.13 -0.05
CA ALA A 70 6.85 -0.50 -0.41
C ALA A 70 7.76 0.74 -0.52
N ALA A 71 7.30 1.81 -1.19
CA ALA A 71 8.06 3.05 -1.29
C ALA A 71 8.29 3.70 0.08
N VAL A 72 7.29 3.70 0.96
CA VAL A 72 7.42 4.20 2.34
C VAL A 72 8.42 3.35 3.13
N PHE A 73 8.31 2.02 3.08
CA PHE A 73 9.24 1.12 3.77
C PHE A 73 10.67 1.22 3.24
N MET A 74 10.85 1.44 1.93
CA MET A 74 12.17 1.63 1.32
C MET A 74 12.76 3.01 1.63
N GLY A 75 11.93 4.06 1.68
CA GLY A 75 12.39 5.45 1.88
C GLY A 75 12.55 5.85 3.34
N VAL A 76 11.62 5.45 4.20
CA VAL A 76 11.57 5.80 5.64
C VAL A 76 12.12 4.67 6.51
N GLY A 77 12.11 3.42 6.02
CA GLY A 77 12.50 2.25 6.80
C GLY A 77 11.36 1.71 7.67
N LYS A 78 11.71 0.78 8.55
CA LYS A 78 10.78 0.22 9.55
C LYS A 78 10.97 0.94 10.88
N VAL A 79 9.87 1.28 11.55
CA VAL A 79 9.93 1.74 12.94
C VAL A 79 10.35 0.56 13.82
N ILE A 80 11.53 0.68 14.43
CA ILE A 80 12.07 -0.29 15.38
C ILE A 80 11.91 0.31 16.77
N ILE A 81 11.36 -0.45 17.71
CA ILE A 81 11.36 -0.03 19.12
C ILE A 81 12.73 -0.38 19.68
N PRO A 82 13.51 0.60 20.13
CA PRO A 82 14.86 0.33 20.62
C PRO A 82 14.81 -0.55 21.87
N THR A 83 15.86 -1.34 22.05
CA THR A 83 16.03 -2.25 23.20
C THR A 83 16.75 -1.60 24.37
N ASP A 84 16.55 -0.29 24.53
CA ASP A 84 17.16 0.50 25.59
C ASP A 84 16.35 0.37 26.89
N ILE A 85 17.03 0.18 28.01
CA ILE A 85 16.40 0.08 29.33
C ILE A 85 16.04 1.50 29.78
N GLY A 86 14.74 1.80 29.88
CA GLY A 86 14.28 3.12 30.34
C GLY A 86 14.47 3.34 31.83
N GLU A 87 14.04 2.37 32.64
CA GLU A 87 14.10 2.43 34.10
C GLU A 87 14.33 1.02 34.66
N VAL A 88 15.05 0.95 35.79
CA VAL A 88 15.23 -0.28 36.56
C VAL A 88 14.60 -0.07 37.93
N MET A 89 13.65 -0.92 38.29
CA MET A 89 12.97 -0.84 39.58
C MET A 89 13.90 -1.28 40.72
N GLU A 90 13.90 -0.55 41.82
CA GLU A 90 14.60 -0.93 43.05
C GLU A 90 14.09 -2.27 43.58
N GLY A 91 15.00 -3.13 44.06
CA GLY A 91 14.72 -4.48 44.54
C GLY A 91 14.39 -5.50 43.45
N SER A 92 14.49 -5.13 42.17
CA SER A 92 14.17 -6.04 41.07
C SER A 92 15.29 -7.04 40.76
N ALA A 93 14.94 -8.12 40.06
CA ALA A 93 15.93 -9.06 39.51
C ALA A 93 16.88 -8.35 38.52
N ALA A 94 16.40 -7.33 37.81
CA ALA A 94 17.21 -6.53 36.88
C ALA A 94 18.27 -5.71 37.62
N GLU A 95 17.92 -5.07 38.74
CA GLU A 95 18.87 -4.38 39.61
C GLU A 95 19.91 -5.35 40.19
N THR A 96 19.45 -6.51 40.68
CA THR A 96 20.34 -7.57 41.21
C THR A 96 21.30 -8.10 40.15
N ALA A 97 20.86 -8.16 38.88
CA ALA A 97 21.68 -8.54 37.73
C ALA A 97 22.62 -7.42 37.27
N GLY A 98 22.55 -6.23 37.88
CA GLY A 98 23.41 -5.08 37.57
C GLY A 98 23.00 -4.27 36.35
N LEU A 99 21.78 -4.47 35.82
CA LEU A 99 21.24 -3.69 34.71
C LEU A 99 20.98 -2.25 35.15
N ARG A 100 21.17 -1.30 34.24
CA ARG A 100 20.99 0.13 34.48
C ARG A 100 20.11 0.77 33.41
N ALA A 101 19.46 1.87 33.79
CA ALA A 101 18.81 2.75 32.82
C ALA A 101 19.85 3.26 31.80
N GLY A 102 19.50 3.21 30.52
CA GLY A 102 20.38 3.53 29.39
C GLY A 102 21.16 2.34 28.82
N ASP A 103 21.14 1.16 29.47
CA ASP A 103 21.75 -0.04 28.89
C ASP A 103 20.97 -0.49 27.65
N LYS A 104 21.70 -0.98 26.64
CA LYS A 104 21.12 -1.52 25.41
C LYS A 104 21.22 -3.03 25.37
N ILE A 105 20.08 -3.71 25.29
CA ILE A 105 20.03 -5.17 25.16
C ILE A 105 20.34 -5.54 23.71
N THR A 106 21.51 -6.14 23.47
CA THR A 106 21.93 -6.59 22.13
C THR A 106 21.68 -8.07 21.88
N ALA A 107 21.49 -8.87 22.94
CA ALA A 107 21.20 -10.30 22.85
C ALA A 107 20.52 -10.84 24.11
N ILE A 108 19.70 -11.89 23.96
CA ILE A 108 19.15 -12.69 25.06
C ILE A 108 19.45 -14.15 24.78
N ASN A 109 20.01 -14.88 25.76
CA ASN A 109 20.38 -16.30 25.62
C ASN A 109 21.25 -16.61 24.39
N GLY A 110 22.12 -15.67 23.99
CA GLY A 110 22.98 -15.81 22.81
C GLY A 110 22.29 -15.49 21.47
N HIS A 111 20.99 -15.19 21.46
CA HIS A 111 20.28 -14.74 20.27
C HIS A 111 20.34 -13.22 20.15
N GLY A 112 20.89 -12.72 19.04
CA GLY A 112 20.98 -11.30 18.76
C GLY A 112 19.60 -10.66 18.60
N ILE A 113 19.40 -9.54 19.28
CA ILE A 113 18.14 -8.79 19.26
C ILE A 113 18.41 -7.38 18.74
N SER A 114 17.55 -6.93 17.84
CA SER A 114 17.58 -5.56 17.29
C SER A 114 16.27 -4.80 17.47
N ASP A 115 15.22 -5.47 17.93
CA ASP A 115 13.89 -4.88 18.16
C ASP A 115 13.31 -5.38 19.48
N PHE A 116 12.71 -4.47 20.26
CA PHE A 116 12.08 -4.81 21.55
C PHE A 116 10.95 -5.85 21.41
N GLY A 117 10.30 -5.94 20.25
CA GLY A 117 9.31 -6.99 19.98
C GLY A 117 9.88 -8.41 20.07
N GLN A 118 11.18 -8.60 19.89
CA GLN A 118 11.86 -9.90 20.03
C GLN A 118 12.14 -10.28 21.49
N ILE A 119 11.95 -9.35 22.44
CA ILE A 119 12.08 -9.59 23.89
C ILE A 119 10.75 -10.14 24.45
N LYS A 120 9.66 -10.09 23.68
CA LYS A 120 8.34 -10.55 24.14
C LYS A 120 8.24 -12.09 24.12
N THR A 121 8.35 -12.65 25.32
CA THR A 121 8.15 -14.05 25.76
C THR A 121 9.40 -14.93 25.73
#